data_AF-A0A4R2PPN0-F1
#
_entry.id   AF-A0A4R2PPN0-F1
#
_cell.length_a   1.000
_cell.length_b   1.000
_cell.length_c   1.000
_cell.angle_alpha   90.00
_cell.angle_beta   90.00
_cell.angle_gamma   90.00
#
_symmetry.space_group_name_H-M   'P 1'
#
loop_
_entity.id
_entity.type
_entity.pdbx_description
1 polymer ?
#
loop_
_entity_poly.entity_id
_entity_poly.type
_entity_poly.pdbx_seq_one_letter_code
_entity_poly.pdbx_strand_id
1 'polypeptide(L)'
;MAKAAAAQAGKKSKKKRGFGSTLLFVLFILGLMVVKPAVALVTAIGLAPTLVAMIVESGEFRAVRVRTIFAFNLTGVIPYVVKYWFRSDLEMLLQDFTQMWLFIVMYGAAAAGMVVLWAAPVVVATLVQMRNFDQVKKINKVEEDLVEEWGESVRQTDT
;
A
#
# COMPACT_ATOMS: atom_id res chain seq x y z
N MET A 1 -5.89 -27.56 -35.31
CA MET A 1 -6.40 -26.24 -34.89
C MET A 1 -6.08 -25.88 -33.42
N ALA A 2 -5.02 -26.43 -32.80
CA ALA A 2 -4.66 -26.13 -31.39
C ALA A 2 -3.48 -25.15 -31.22
N LYS A 3 -2.80 -24.73 -32.30
CA LYS A 3 -1.69 -23.76 -32.25
C LYS A 3 -2.11 -22.29 -32.46
N ALA A 4 -3.37 -22.04 -32.81
CA ALA A 4 -3.88 -20.68 -33.03
C ALA A 4 -4.45 -20.02 -31.75
N ALA A 5 -4.82 -20.80 -30.73
CA ALA A 5 -5.34 -20.27 -29.46
C ALA A 5 -4.23 -19.85 -28.46
N ALA A 6 -3.00 -20.36 -28.62
CA ALA A 6 -1.87 -20.02 -27.75
C ALA A 6 -1.12 -18.74 -28.17
N ALA A 7 -1.38 -18.21 -29.38
CA ALA A 7 -0.68 -17.05 -29.93
C ALA A 7 -1.34 -15.69 -29.60
N GLN A 8 -2.52 -15.68 -28.96
CA GLN A 8 -3.22 -14.45 -28.58
C GLN A 8 -3.09 -14.09 -27.08
N ALA A 9 -2.35 -14.87 -26.30
CA ALA A 9 -2.01 -14.52 -24.91
C ALA A 9 -0.83 -13.53 -24.79
N GLY A 10 -0.25 -13.12 -25.92
CA GLY A 10 0.93 -12.25 -25.99
C GLY A 10 0.62 -10.87 -26.56
N LYS A 11 0.02 -9.97 -25.76
CA LYS A 11 0.20 -8.49 -25.82
C LYS A 11 -0.71 -7.79 -24.81
N LYS A 12 -0.52 -8.03 -23.50
CA LYS A 12 -0.87 -6.99 -22.51
C LYS A 12 0.12 -5.86 -22.75
N SER A 13 -0.33 -4.79 -23.40
CA SER A 13 0.50 -3.60 -23.65
C SER A 13 1.14 -3.19 -22.33
N LYS A 14 2.47 -3.25 -22.23
CA LYS A 14 3.22 -2.54 -21.18
C LYS A 14 2.91 -1.07 -21.40
N LYS A 15 1.86 -0.56 -20.75
CA LYS A 15 1.49 0.85 -20.81
C LYS A 15 2.68 1.59 -20.21
N LYS A 16 3.46 2.28 -21.06
CA LYS A 16 4.56 3.17 -20.67
C LYS A 16 3.97 4.27 -19.79
N ARG A 17 3.84 3.99 -18.49
CA ARG A 17 3.46 4.96 -17.46
C ARG A 17 4.75 5.33 -16.76
N GLY A 18 5.11 6.61 -16.78
CA GLY A 18 6.27 7.07 -16.02
C GLY A 18 6.57 8.55 -16.21
N PHE A 19 6.50 9.05 -17.45
CA PHE A 19 6.89 10.45 -17.70
C PHE A 19 5.70 11.42 -17.62
N GLY A 20 4.57 11.07 -18.26
CA GLY A 20 3.41 11.97 -18.33
C GLY A 20 2.75 12.27 -16.98
N SER A 21 2.58 11.27 -16.10
CA SER A 21 1.91 11.51 -14.80
C SER A 21 2.76 12.31 -13.82
N THR A 22 4.07 12.07 -13.79
CA THR A 22 5.00 12.80 -12.94
C THR A 22 5.12 14.25 -13.43
N LEU A 23 5.21 14.45 -14.74
CA LEU A 23 5.21 15.80 -15.33
C LEU A 23 3.91 16.55 -15.02
N LEU A 24 2.75 15.91 -15.15
CA LEU A 24 1.47 16.50 -14.77
C LEU A 24 1.40 16.88 -13.29
N PHE A 25 1.93 16.04 -12.40
CA PHE A 25 1.98 16.35 -10.97
C PHE A 25 2.90 17.55 -10.68
N VAL A 26 4.08 17.61 -11.31
CA VAL A 26 5.00 18.74 -11.16
C VAL A 26 4.37 20.03 -11.69
N LEU A 27 3.73 19.98 -12.86
CA LEU A 27 3.01 21.13 -13.44
C LEU A 27 1.83 21.56 -12.55
N PHE A 28 1.13 20.61 -11.93
CA PHE A 28 0.06 20.91 -10.98
C PHE A 28 0.59 21.64 -9.75
N ILE A 29 1.70 21.18 -9.15
CA ILE A 29 2.32 21.85 -8.01
C ILE A 29 2.85 23.23 -8.39
N LEU A 30 3.49 23.38 -9.56
CA LEU A 30 3.94 24.69 -10.06
C LEU A 30 2.77 25.65 -10.30
N GLY A 31 1.67 25.16 -10.90
CA GLY A 31 0.45 25.96 -11.08
C GLY A 31 -0.15 26.39 -9.76
N LEU A 32 -0.22 25.48 -8.77
CA LEU A 32 -0.64 25.82 -7.41
C LEU A 32 0.31 26.81 -6.75
N MET A 33 1.61 26.77 -7.03
CA MET A 33 2.58 27.67 -6.43
C MET A 33 2.34 29.14 -6.85
N VAL A 34 1.86 29.35 -8.09
CA VAL A 34 1.50 30.67 -8.60
C VAL A 34 0.19 31.19 -7.97
N VAL A 35 -0.80 30.32 -7.77
CA VAL A 35 -2.15 30.74 -7.31
C VAL A 35 -2.29 30.74 -5.78
N LYS A 36 -1.72 29.73 -5.11
CA LYS A 36 -1.84 29.46 -3.66
C LYS A 36 -0.50 28.90 -3.14
N PRO A 37 0.54 29.74 -2.95
CA PRO A 37 1.89 29.29 -2.61
C PRO A 37 1.95 28.48 -1.30
N ALA A 38 1.15 28.85 -0.29
CA ALA A 38 1.09 28.12 0.97
C ALA A 38 0.59 26.66 0.78
N VAL A 39 -0.44 26.47 -0.06
CA VAL A 39 -0.99 25.14 -0.35
C VAL A 39 0.01 24.30 -1.15
N ALA A 40 0.69 24.91 -2.11
CA ALA A 40 1.72 24.22 -2.89
C ALA A 40 2.88 23.75 -2.00
N LEU A 41 3.37 24.63 -1.13
CA LEU A 41 4.50 24.36 -0.26
C LEU A 41 4.19 23.29 0.79
N VAL A 42 3.03 23.37 1.45
CA VAL A 42 2.61 22.33 2.42
C VAL A 42 2.40 20.98 1.74
N THR A 43 1.89 20.96 0.51
CA THR A 43 1.71 19.72 -0.25
C THR A 43 3.06 19.12 -0.66
N ALA A 44 3.98 19.94 -1.16
CA ALA A 44 5.29 19.49 -1.61
C ALA A 44 6.13 18.92 -0.45
N ILE A 45 6.15 19.61 0.69
CA ILE A 45 6.90 19.18 1.88
C ILE A 45 6.17 18.01 2.57
N GLY A 46 4.86 18.11 2.74
CA GLY A 46 4.06 17.08 3.40
C GLY A 46 4.09 15.72 2.69
N LEU A 47 4.18 15.72 1.36
CA LEU A 47 4.27 14.50 0.56
C LEU A 47 5.70 13.96 0.37
N ALA A 48 6.72 14.56 1.00
CA ALA A 48 8.10 14.09 0.92
C ALA A 48 8.27 12.59 1.25
N PRO A 49 7.60 12.00 2.27
CA PRO A 49 7.68 10.56 2.53
C PRO A 49 7.23 9.71 1.34
N THR A 50 6.20 10.14 0.62
CA THR A 50 5.75 9.47 -0.61
C THR A 50 6.79 9.56 -1.72
N LEU A 51 7.42 10.72 -1.89
CA LEU A 51 8.50 10.90 -2.88
C LEU A 51 9.67 9.94 -2.57
N VAL A 52 10.06 9.85 -1.30
CA VAL A 52 11.09 8.92 -0.84
C VAL A 52 10.67 7.47 -1.12
N ALA A 53 9.44 7.08 -0.79
CA ALA A 53 8.93 5.74 -1.08
C ALA A 53 8.95 5.43 -2.59
N MET A 54 8.62 6.39 -3.44
CA MET A 54 8.71 6.21 -4.90
C MET A 54 10.14 5.94 -5.39
N ILE A 55 11.17 6.42 -4.69
CA ILE A 55 12.56 6.21 -5.08
C ILE A 55 13.09 4.91 -4.49
N VAL A 56 12.85 4.69 -3.19
CA VAL A 56 13.41 3.58 -2.40
C VAL A 56 12.75 2.24 -2.71
N GLU A 57 11.43 2.22 -2.90
CA GLU A 57 10.69 0.96 -3.05
C GLU A 57 11.01 0.25 -4.36
N SER A 58 11.31 -1.06 -4.30
CA SER A 58 11.67 -1.88 -5.47
C SER A 58 11.09 -3.28 -5.40
N GLY A 59 11.08 -4.00 -6.53
CA GLY A 59 10.51 -5.36 -6.62
C GLY A 59 9.02 -5.40 -6.94
N GLU A 60 8.45 -6.61 -6.87
CA GLU A 60 7.12 -6.94 -7.40
C GLU A 60 5.98 -6.17 -6.70
N PHE A 61 6.07 -6.01 -5.37
CA PHE A 61 5.06 -5.30 -4.59
C PHE A 61 5.29 -3.79 -4.47
N ARG A 62 6.27 -3.22 -5.21
CA ARG A 62 6.58 -1.78 -5.18
C ARG A 62 5.33 -0.92 -5.34
N ALA A 63 4.50 -1.22 -6.34
CA ALA A 63 3.32 -0.41 -6.64
C ALA A 63 2.29 -0.40 -5.49
N VAL A 64 2.15 -1.52 -4.77
CA VAL A 64 1.24 -1.62 -3.62
C VAL A 64 1.81 -0.82 -2.46
N ARG A 65 3.09 -1.03 -2.12
CA ARG A 65 3.74 -0.35 -0.98
C ARG A 65 3.75 1.17 -1.15
N VAL A 66 4.13 1.67 -2.32
CA VAL A 66 4.11 3.11 -2.63
C VAL A 66 2.70 3.69 -2.53
N ARG A 67 1.67 3.00 -3.04
CA ARG A 67 0.29 3.51 -2.98
C ARG A 67 -0.27 3.51 -1.55
N THR A 68 0.05 2.52 -0.74
CA THR A 68 -0.33 2.49 0.68
C THR A 68 0.30 3.66 1.42
N ILE A 69 1.61 3.85 1.28
CA ILE A 69 2.32 5.00 1.90
C ILE A 69 1.72 6.32 1.41
N PHE A 70 1.45 6.45 0.11
CA PHE A 70 0.82 7.64 -0.45
C PHE A 70 -0.56 7.93 0.15
N ALA A 71 -1.45 6.93 0.23
CA ALA A 71 -2.80 7.13 0.76
C ALA A 71 -2.78 7.62 2.20
N PHE A 72 -1.92 7.00 3.02
CA PHE A 72 -1.74 7.37 4.42
C PHE A 72 -1.10 8.76 4.57
N ASN A 73 0.00 9.02 3.87
CA ASN A 73 0.68 10.31 3.90
C ASN A 73 -0.23 11.45 3.40
N LEU A 74 -0.96 11.24 2.30
CA LEU A 74 -1.94 12.20 1.78
C LEU A 74 -3.04 12.50 2.81
N THR A 75 -3.54 11.47 3.51
CA THR A 75 -4.54 11.65 4.57
C THR A 75 -4.04 12.58 5.68
N GLY A 76 -2.76 12.46 6.07
CA GLY A 76 -2.15 13.38 7.05
C GLY A 76 -1.93 14.80 6.52
N VAL A 77 -1.74 14.96 5.20
CA VAL A 77 -1.51 16.26 4.55
C VAL A 77 -2.81 17.03 4.29
N ILE A 78 -3.92 16.33 4.00
CA ILE A 78 -5.22 16.93 3.63
C ILE A 78 -5.71 17.99 4.63
N PRO A 79 -5.70 17.78 5.96
CA PRO A 79 -6.18 18.79 6.91
C PRO A 79 -5.45 20.13 6.78
N TYR A 80 -4.14 20.11 6.53
CA TYR A 80 -3.34 21.32 6.34
C TYR A 80 -3.58 21.94 4.98
N VAL A 81 -3.70 21.14 3.92
CA VAL A 81 -4.11 21.62 2.59
C VAL A 81 -5.43 22.38 2.68
N VAL A 82 -6.43 21.82 3.38
CA VAL A 82 -7.73 22.47 3.60
C VAL A 82 -7.59 23.75 4.44
N LYS A 83 -6.81 23.72 5.53
CA LYS A 83 -6.52 24.91 6.36
C LYS A 83 -6.00 26.07 5.51
N TYR A 84 -4.98 25.82 4.69
CA TYR A 84 -4.32 26.84 3.87
C TYR A 84 -5.07 27.17 2.57
N TRP A 85 -6.00 26.33 2.14
CA TRP A 85 -6.89 26.63 1.03
C TRP A 85 -7.76 27.84 1.34
N PHE A 86 -8.38 27.84 2.53
CA PHE A 86 -9.28 28.89 3.01
C PHE A 86 -8.56 30.05 3.70
N ARG A 87 -7.41 29.80 4.33
CA ARG A 87 -6.56 30.82 4.97
C ARG A 87 -5.17 30.79 4.38
N SER A 88 -5.04 31.30 3.16
CA SER A 88 -3.80 31.32 2.41
C SER A 88 -2.90 32.46 2.88
N ASP A 89 -2.27 32.27 4.03
CA ASP A 89 -1.22 33.12 4.56
C ASP A 89 0.10 32.35 4.59
N LEU A 90 1.09 32.86 3.86
CA LEU A 90 2.41 32.24 3.71
C LEU A 90 3.22 32.40 5.00
N GLU A 91 3.11 33.54 5.69
CA GLU A 91 3.83 33.79 6.93
C GLU A 91 3.35 32.83 8.03
N MET A 92 2.03 32.64 8.13
CA MET A 92 1.43 31.66 9.04
C MET A 92 1.93 30.23 8.75
N LEU A 93 2.07 29.85 7.48
CA LEU A 93 2.62 28.54 7.12
C LEU A 93 4.07 28.38 7.55
N LEU A 94 4.90 29.39 7.32
CA LEU A 94 6.30 29.35 7.73
C LEU A 94 6.44 29.24 9.25
N GLN A 95 5.56 29.93 10.00
CA GLN A 95 5.49 29.77 11.45
C GLN A 95 5.06 28.34 11.83
N ASP A 96 4.04 27.78 11.19
CA ASP A 96 3.60 26.40 11.43
C ASP A 96 4.69 25.36 11.10
N PHE A 97 5.58 25.61 10.12
CA PHE A 97 6.73 24.74 9.85
C PHE A 97 7.80 24.77 10.93
N THR A 98 7.81 25.76 11.82
CA THR A 98 8.67 25.70 13.02
C THR A 98 8.09 24.77 14.09
N GLN A 99 6.80 24.43 13.98
CA GLN A 99 6.11 23.58 14.95
C GLN A 99 6.28 22.11 14.58
N MET A 100 6.83 21.33 15.52
CA MET A 100 7.03 19.88 15.36
C MET A 100 5.70 19.14 15.08
N TRP A 101 4.59 19.64 15.63
CA TRP A 101 3.27 19.01 15.52
C TRP A 101 2.83 18.77 14.07
N LEU A 102 3.11 19.72 13.17
CA LEU A 102 2.74 19.61 11.76
C LEU A 102 3.42 18.42 11.08
N PHE A 103 4.70 18.19 11.37
CA PHE A 103 5.43 17.04 10.82
C PHE A 103 5.00 15.73 11.45
N ILE A 104 4.71 15.71 12.76
CA ILE A 104 4.21 14.51 13.45
C ILE A 104 2.94 14.02 12.77
N VAL A 105 1.99 14.90 12.45
CA VAL A 105 0.74 14.48 11.80
C VAL A 105 1.00 13.97 10.38
N MET A 106 1.71 14.73 9.54
CA MET A 106 1.90 14.36 8.13
C MET A 106 2.79 13.13 7.95
N TYR A 107 3.91 13.07 8.68
CA TYR A 107 4.89 11.99 8.56
C TYR A 107 4.52 10.81 9.44
N GLY A 108 3.89 11.04 10.59
CA GLY A 108 3.32 9.97 11.41
C GLY A 108 2.21 9.21 10.68
N ALA A 109 1.37 9.91 9.91
CA ALA A 109 0.41 9.24 9.03
C ALA A 109 1.12 8.36 7.99
N ALA A 110 2.17 8.86 7.33
CA ALA A 110 2.97 8.06 6.39
C ALA A 110 3.60 6.81 7.06
N ALA A 111 4.15 6.99 8.27
CA ALA A 111 4.71 5.90 9.06
C ALA A 111 3.66 4.86 9.45
N ALA A 112 2.43 5.27 9.77
CA ALA A 112 1.33 4.34 10.02
C ALA A 112 1.04 3.46 8.78
N GLY A 113 1.13 4.04 7.57
CA GLY A 113 1.05 3.26 6.33
C GLY A 113 2.15 2.20 6.21
N MET A 114 3.38 2.50 6.65
CA MET A 114 4.48 1.52 6.69
C MET A 114 4.23 0.43 7.74
N VAL A 115 3.71 0.79 8.91
CA VAL A 115 3.34 -0.19 9.95
C VAL A 115 2.29 -1.17 9.42
N VAL A 116 1.29 -0.70 8.68
CA VAL A 116 0.29 -1.57 8.05
C VAL A 116 0.94 -2.56 7.08
N LEU A 117 1.91 -2.11 6.28
CA LEU A 117 2.64 -2.99 5.35
C LEU A 117 3.47 -4.06 6.07
N TRP A 118 4.02 -3.77 7.24
CA TRP A 118 4.76 -4.74 8.07
C TRP A 118 3.84 -5.68 8.84
N ALA A 119 2.69 -5.20 9.32
CA ALA A 119 1.71 -6.01 10.04
C ALA A 119 0.97 -6.98 9.12
N ALA A 120 0.69 -6.58 7.87
CA ALA A 120 -0.06 -7.37 6.90
C ALA A 120 0.43 -8.83 6.74
N PRO A 121 1.72 -9.13 6.49
CA PRO A 121 2.18 -10.51 6.33
C PRO A 121 2.01 -11.35 7.60
N VAL A 122 2.18 -10.75 8.80
CA VAL A 122 1.98 -11.44 10.08
C VAL A 122 0.52 -11.84 10.23
N VAL A 123 -0.40 -10.91 9.96
CA VAL A 123 -1.85 -11.17 10.01
C VAL A 123 -2.28 -12.21 8.98
N VAL A 124 -1.74 -12.14 7.75
CA VAL A 124 -2.07 -13.13 6.72
C VAL A 124 -1.53 -14.51 7.10
N ALA A 125 -0.30 -14.60 7.63
CA ALA A 125 0.29 -15.86 8.04
C ALA A 125 -0.51 -16.54 9.16
N THR A 126 -0.95 -15.79 10.17
CA THR A 126 -1.76 -16.33 11.27
C THR A 126 -3.12 -16.84 10.77
N LEU A 127 -3.78 -16.09 9.89
CA LEU A 127 -5.05 -16.52 9.30
C LEU A 127 -4.90 -17.78 8.44
N VAL A 128 -3.82 -17.90 7.67
CA VAL A 128 -3.55 -19.11 6.87
C VAL A 128 -3.27 -20.31 7.77
N GLN A 129 -2.48 -20.14 8.84
CA GLN A 129 -2.21 -21.20 9.80
C GLN A 129 -3.51 -21.71 10.46
N MET A 130 -4.39 -20.80 10.91
CA MET A 130 -5.69 -21.17 11.48
C MET A 130 -6.52 -22.02 10.50
N ARG A 131 -6.56 -21.64 9.22
CA ARG A 131 -7.27 -22.42 8.19
C ARG A 131 -6.66 -23.78 7.93
N ASN A 132 -5.33 -23.89 8.00
CA ASN A 132 -4.64 -25.17 7.81
C ASN A 132 -4.94 -26.13 8.96
N PHE A 133 -4.99 -25.65 10.22
CA PHE A 133 -5.41 -26.47 11.36
C PHE A 133 -6.82 -27.03 11.19
N ASP A 134 -7.76 -26.24 10.67
CA ASP A 134 -9.13 -26.71 10.39
C ASP A 134 -9.16 -27.79 9.31
N GLN A 135 -8.30 -27.69 8.29
CA GLN A 135 -8.21 -28.72 7.25
C GLN A 135 -7.61 -30.02 7.79
N VAL A 136 -6.51 -29.94 8.56
CA VAL A 136 -5.91 -31.12 9.21
C VAL A 136 -6.93 -31.81 10.11
N LYS A 137 -7.68 -31.05 10.91
CA LYS A 137 -8.71 -31.62 11.79
C LYS A 137 -9.82 -32.33 11.01
N LYS A 138 -10.21 -31.81 9.84
CA LYS A 138 -11.18 -32.49 8.96
C LYS A 138 -10.62 -33.78 8.39
N ILE A 139 -9.37 -33.78 7.94
CA ILE A 139 -8.71 -34.98 7.39
C ILE A 139 -8.61 -36.06 8.48
N ASN A 140 -8.10 -35.70 9.67
CA ASN A 140 -7.98 -36.63 10.78
C ASN A 140 -9.33 -37.21 11.20
N LYS A 141 -10.40 -36.40 11.18
CA LYS A 141 -11.75 -36.90 11.49
C LYS A 141 -12.24 -37.91 10.44
N VAL A 142 -12.03 -37.63 9.15
CA VAL A 142 -12.38 -38.58 8.09
C VAL A 142 -11.56 -39.86 8.20
N GLU A 143 -10.28 -39.77 8.57
CA GLU A 143 -9.43 -40.93 8.81
C GLU A 143 -9.92 -41.75 10.01
N GLU A 144 -10.29 -41.11 11.12
CA GLU A 144 -10.88 -41.77 12.28
C GLU A 144 -12.18 -42.50 11.93
N ASP A 145 -13.11 -41.83 11.22
CA ASP A 145 -14.37 -42.41 10.77
C ASP A 145 -14.12 -43.64 9.85
N LEU A 146 -13.12 -43.57 8.96
CA LEU A 146 -12.75 -44.69 8.08
C LEU A 146 -12.10 -45.85 8.83
N VAL A 147 -11.27 -45.58 9.84
CA VAL A 147 -10.66 -46.62 10.68
C VAL A 147 -11.73 -47.31 11.54
N GLU A 148 -12.75 -46.58 12.01
CA GLU A 148 -13.88 -47.18 12.74
C GLU A 148 -14.68 -48.15 11.85
N GLU A 149 -14.96 -47.76 10.60
CA GLU A 149 -15.74 -48.58 9.67
C GLU A 149 -14.96 -49.74 9.05
N TRP A 150 -13.67 -49.55 8.72
CA TRP A 150 -12.88 -50.48 7.89
C TRP A 150 -11.68 -51.09 8.62
N GLY A 151 -11.46 -50.72 9.88
CA GLY A 151 -10.34 -51.18 10.70
C GLY A 151 -9.00 -50.51 10.37
N GLU A 152 -7.97 -50.82 11.16
CA GLU A 152 -6.66 -50.13 11.16
C GLU A 152 -5.89 -50.19 9.83
N SER A 153 -6.30 -51.06 8.90
CA SER A 153 -5.64 -51.26 7.60
C SER A 153 -5.70 -50.05 6.65
N VAL A 154 -6.59 -49.09 6.92
CA VAL A 154 -6.80 -47.89 6.07
C VAL A 154 -6.01 -46.68 6.57
N ARG A 155 -5.39 -46.77 7.75
CA ARG A 155 -4.63 -45.67 8.34
C ARG A 155 -3.40 -45.34 7.48
N GLN A 156 -3.25 -44.08 7.06
CA GLN A 156 -2.08 -43.69 6.27
C GLN A 156 -0.87 -43.55 7.21
N THR A 157 0.09 -44.46 7.09
CA THR A 157 1.39 -44.37 7.78
C THR A 157 2.27 -43.37 7.04
N ASP A 158 2.26 -42.11 7.50
CA ASP A 158 3.23 -41.11 7.07
C ASP A 158 4.65 -41.54 7.50
N THR A 159 5.45 -42.06 6.56
CA THR A 159 6.92 -42.15 6.65
C THR A 159 7.58 -40.96 5.99
#